data_AF-A0A3A1YDL0-F1
#
_entry.id   AF-A0A3A1YDL0-F1
#
_cell.length_a   1.000
_cell.length_b   1.000
_cell.length_c   1.000
_cell.angle_alpha   90.00
_cell.angle_beta   90.00
_cell.angle_gamma   90.00
#
_symmetry.space_group_name_H-M   'P 1'
#
loop_
_entity.id
_entity.type
_entity.pdbx_description
1 polymer ?
#
loop_
_entity_poly.entity_id
_entity_poly.type
_entity_poly.pdbx_seq_one_letter_code
_entity_poly.pdbx_strand_id
1 'polypeptide(L)'
;METIENWIHNNKALFGKIIALALFILGFCLVIGAFKNWDWLYAADKHYQNNWTMGQISRYLGRDTARIIGLFGGFFLIFIGGYLTYVAFFVR
;
A
#
# COMPACT_ATOMS: atom_id res chain seq x y z
N MET A 1 -3.09 -23.26 19.61
CA MET A 1 -3.20 -21.94 18.96
C MET A 1 -2.68 -22.13 17.55
N GLU A 2 -3.50 -21.96 16.51
CA GLU A 2 -3.02 -22.06 15.13
C GLU A 2 -2.07 -20.88 14.85
N THR A 3 -0.85 -21.17 14.38
CA THR A 3 0.10 -20.11 14.02
C THR A 3 -0.30 -19.52 12.66
N ILE A 4 0.01 -18.23 12.45
CA ILE A 4 -0.26 -17.55 11.17
C ILE A 4 0.39 -18.30 10.00
N GLU A 5 1.59 -18.84 10.22
CA GLU A 5 2.31 -19.64 9.22
C GLU A 5 1.51 -20.89 8.80
N ASN A 6 0.96 -21.63 9.76
CA ASN A 6 0.13 -22.80 9.47
C ASN A 6 -1.14 -22.41 8.71
N TRP A 7 -1.79 -21.32 9.10
CA TRP A 7 -2.96 -20.82 8.40
C TRP A 7 -2.65 -20.43 6.95
N ILE A 8 -1.54 -19.71 6.71
CA ILE A 8 -1.09 -19.33 5.35
C ILE A 8 -0.81 -20.58 4.53
N HIS A 9 -0.13 -21.58 5.11
CA HIS A 9 0.19 -22.82 4.41
C HIS A 9 -1.08 -23.56 3.96
N ASN A 10 -2.10 -23.57 4.81
CA ASN A 10 -3.39 -24.21 4.53
C ASN A 10 -4.28 -23.39 3.58
N ASN A 11 -4.09 -22.06 3.51
CA ASN A 11 -4.96 -21.13 2.81
C ASN A 11 -4.24 -20.28 1.74
N LYS A 12 -3.18 -20.81 1.09
CA LYS A 12 -2.32 -20.06 0.15
C LYS A 12 -3.09 -19.24 -0.88
N ALA A 13 -4.11 -19.82 -1.51
CA ALA A 13 -4.92 -19.14 -2.52
C ALA A 13 -5.73 -17.97 -1.93
N LEU A 14 -6.30 -18.15 -0.74
CA LEU A 14 -7.03 -17.10 -0.04
C LEU A 14 -6.10 -16.00 0.45
N PHE A 15 -4.93 -16.37 0.96
CA PHE A 15 -3.89 -15.41 1.35
C PHE A 15 -3.46 -14.55 0.15
N GLY A 16 -3.20 -15.16 -1.01
CA GLY A 16 -2.87 -14.43 -2.24
C GLY A 16 -3.95 -13.43 -2.66
N LYS A 17 -5.23 -13.82 -2.55
CA LYS A 17 -6.38 -12.92 -2.79
C LYS A 17 -6.41 -11.73 -1.83
N ILE A 18 -6.15 -11.96 -0.55
CA ILE A 18 -6.10 -10.90 0.47
C ILE A 18 -4.97 -9.92 0.17
N ILE A 19 -3.77 -10.42 -0.16
CA ILE A 19 -2.63 -9.56 -0.50
C ILE A 19 -2.91 -8.74 -1.76
N ALA A 20 -3.45 -9.36 -2.80
CA ALA A 20 -3.80 -8.66 -4.04
C ALA A 20 -4.78 -7.51 -3.78
N LEU A 21 -5.85 -7.78 -3.01
CA LEU A 21 -6.85 -6.77 -2.66
C LEU A 21 -6.25 -5.67 -1.75
N ALA A 22 -5.40 -6.03 -0.80
CA ALA A 22 -4.74 -5.06 0.08
C ALA A 22 -3.84 -4.09 -0.70
N LEU A 23 -3.07 -4.60 -1.68
CA LEU A 23 -2.25 -3.75 -2.56
C LEU A 23 -3.12 -2.81 -3.40
N PHE A 24 -4.24 -3.31 -3.93
CA PHE A 24 -5.17 -2.50 -4.70
C PHE A 24 -5.78 -1.35 -3.88
N ILE A 25 -6.28 -1.65 -2.68
CA ILE A 25 -6.83 -0.65 -1.75
C ILE A 25 -5.76 0.35 -1.33
N LEU A 26 -4.54 -0.12 -1.03
CA LEU A 26 -3.42 0.75 -0.69
C LEU A 26 -3.14 1.77 -1.80
N GLY A 27 -3.21 1.35 -3.06
CA GLY A 27 -3.09 2.25 -4.20
C GLY A 27 -4.12 3.39 -4.19
N PHE A 28 -5.39 3.09 -3.95
CA PHE A 28 -6.42 4.14 -3.80
C PHE A 28 -6.17 5.05 -2.60
N CYS A 29 -5.75 4.50 -1.46
CA CYS A 29 -5.42 5.28 -0.27
C CYS A 29 -4.31 6.29 -0.54
N LEU A 30 -3.27 5.90 -1.30
CA LEU A 30 -2.18 6.81 -1.68
C LEU A 30 -2.67 7.93 -2.59
N VAL A 31 -3.46 7.61 -3.62
CA VAL A 31 -4.03 8.60 -4.56
C VAL A 31 -4.96 9.58 -3.83
N ILE A 32 -5.96 9.06 -3.10
CA ILE A 32 -6.92 9.89 -2.37
C ILE A 32 -6.20 10.72 -1.30
N GLY A 33 -5.26 10.12 -0.58
CA GLY A 33 -4.48 10.82 0.42
C GLY A 33 -3.62 11.94 -0.16
N ALA A 34 -3.10 11.77 -1.37
CA ALA A 34 -2.32 12.81 -2.05
C ALA A 34 -3.19 14.03 -2.39
N PHE A 35 -4.40 13.79 -2.91
CA PHE A 35 -5.36 14.85 -3.21
C PHE A 35 -5.91 15.53 -1.96
N LYS A 36 -6.37 14.74 -0.98
CA LYS A 36 -6.93 15.23 0.29
C LYS A 36 -5.87 15.72 1.28
N ASN A 37 -4.59 15.55 0.94
CA ASN A 37 -3.46 15.92 1.78
C ASN A 37 -3.56 15.33 3.20
N TRP A 38 -3.74 14.01 3.32
CA TRP A 38 -3.94 13.36 4.63
C TRP A 38 -2.71 13.46 5.53
N ASP A 39 -2.89 14.02 6.73
CA ASP A 39 -1.82 14.15 7.74
C ASP A 39 -1.30 12.79 8.21
N TRP A 40 -2.16 11.80 8.43
CA TRP A 40 -1.72 10.48 8.90
C TRP A 40 -0.80 9.76 7.90
N LEU A 41 -0.85 10.15 6.62
CA LEU A 41 -0.07 9.54 5.54
C LEU A 41 1.14 10.40 5.14
N TYR A 42 0.99 11.73 5.08
CA TYR A 42 2.00 12.64 4.56
C TYR A 42 2.58 13.62 5.59
N ALA A 43 2.17 13.57 6.87
CA ALA A 43 2.89 14.32 7.90
C ALA A 43 4.32 13.77 8.04
N ALA A 44 5.28 14.68 8.22
CA ALA A 44 6.66 14.29 8.42
C ALA A 44 6.82 13.47 9.71
N ASP A 45 7.49 12.33 9.61
CA ASP A 45 7.74 11.48 10.77
C ASP A 45 8.65 12.18 11.79
N LYS A 46 8.45 11.90 13.08
CA LYS A 46 9.24 12.51 14.17
C LYS A 46 10.65 11.96 14.28
N HIS A 47 10.83 10.66 14.02
CA HIS A 47 12.10 9.96 14.13
C HIS A 47 12.63 9.60 12.75
N TYR A 48 13.93 9.77 12.52
CA TYR A 48 14.59 9.33 11.30
C TYR A 48 14.79 7.80 11.38
N GLN A 49 14.72 7.12 10.23
CA GLN A 49 15.46 5.88 9.97
C GLN A 49 14.92 4.49 10.40
N ASN A 50 13.62 4.30 10.69
CA ASN A 50 13.11 2.91 10.88
C ASN A 50 11.89 2.52 10.02
N ASN A 51 11.26 3.46 9.32
CA ASN A 51 10.00 3.20 8.63
C ASN A 51 10.11 3.55 7.15
N TRP A 52 9.71 2.65 6.26
CA TRP A 52 9.60 2.91 4.81
C TRP A 52 8.23 3.54 4.49
N THR A 53 7.94 4.67 5.13
CA THR A 53 6.63 5.36 5.10
C THR A 53 6.69 6.65 4.28
N MET A 54 5.51 7.08 3.80
CA MET A 54 5.35 8.38 3.14
C MET A 54 5.75 9.56 4.06
N GLY A 55 5.67 9.39 5.38
CA GLY A 55 6.13 10.38 6.37
C GLY A 55 7.64 10.61 6.37
N GLN A 56 8.47 9.60 6.09
CA GLN A 56 9.92 9.82 5.90
C GLN A 56 10.20 10.57 4.59
N ILE A 57 9.49 10.23 3.52
CA ILE A 57 9.61 10.92 2.23
C ILE A 57 9.22 12.40 2.40
N SER A 58 8.15 12.66 3.14
CA SER A 58 7.71 14.02 3.49
C SER A 58 8.74 14.78 4.31
N ARG A 59 9.40 14.11 5.26
CA ARG A 59 10.49 14.71 6.04
C ARG A 59 11.72 15.04 5.20
N TYR A 60 12.12 14.16 4.29
CA TYR A 60 13.35 14.31 3.50
C TYR A 60 13.17 15.25 2.29
N LEU A 61 12.07 15.13 1.56
CA LEU A 61 11.82 15.83 0.29
C LEU A 61 10.73 16.91 0.40
N GLY A 62 10.11 17.06 1.56
CA GLY A 62 8.95 17.90 1.75
C GLY A 62 7.63 17.18 1.42
N ARG A 63 6.56 17.68 2.02
CA ARG A 63 5.21 17.11 1.94
C ARG A 63 4.66 17.07 0.52
N ASP A 64 4.88 18.12 -0.26
CA ASP A 64 4.36 18.18 -1.64
C ASP A 64 5.05 17.15 -2.55
N THR A 65 6.36 16.99 -2.43
CA THR A 65 7.10 15.95 -3.14
C THR A 65 6.63 14.56 -2.72
N ALA A 66 6.40 14.33 -1.42
CA ALA A 66 5.87 13.07 -0.93
C ALA A 66 4.49 12.75 -1.50
N ARG A 67 3.61 13.74 -1.64
CA ARG A 67 2.28 13.58 -2.26
C ARG A 67 2.38 13.23 -3.74
N ILE A 68 3.30 13.84 -4.48
CA ILE A 68 3.55 13.51 -5.89
C ILE A 68 4.03 12.06 -6.01
N ILE A 69 4.99 11.65 -5.15
CA ILE A 69 5.48 10.27 -5.11
C ILE A 69 4.36 9.30 -4.74
N GLY A 70 3.55 9.64 -3.74
CA GLY A 70 2.39 8.85 -3.34
C GLY A 70 1.33 8.76 -4.43
N LEU A 71 1.12 9.80 -5.23
CA LEU A 71 0.19 9.78 -6.37
C LEU A 71 0.64 8.79 -7.45
N PHE A 72 1.90 8.87 -7.88
CA PHE A 72 2.44 7.95 -8.89
C PHE A 72 2.54 6.51 -8.36
N GLY A 73 3.03 6.34 -7.13
CA GLY A 73 3.05 5.03 -6.46
C GLY A 73 1.65 4.45 -6.26
N GLY A 74 0.66 5.31 -5.99
CA GLY A 74 -0.74 4.95 -5.88
C GLY A 74 -1.30 4.39 -7.18
N PHE A 75 -1.12 5.09 -8.31
CA PHE A 75 -1.53 4.56 -9.62
C PHE A 75 -0.83 3.25 -9.96
N PHE A 76 0.48 3.15 -9.72
CA PHE A 76 1.22 1.91 -9.92
C PHE A 76 0.62 0.73 -9.13
N LEU A 77 0.31 0.93 -7.85
CA LEU A 77 -0.34 -0.08 -7.02
C LEU A 77 -1.78 -0.38 -7.43
N ILE A 78 -2.54 0.61 -7.92
CA ILE A 78 -3.87 0.38 -8.48
C ILE A 78 -3.79 -0.54 -9.71
N PHE A 79 -2.85 -0.27 -10.63
CA PHE A 79 -2.71 -1.09 -11.84
C PHE A 79 -2.27 -2.52 -11.52
N ILE A 80 -1.20 -2.67 -10.73
CA ILE A 80 -0.70 -4.00 -10.37
C ILE A 80 -1.67 -4.73 -9.44
N GLY A 81 -2.18 -4.07 -8.41
CA GLY A 81 -3.14 -4.63 -7.48
C GLY A 81 -4.42 -5.06 -8.20
N GLY A 82 -4.94 -4.22 -9.11
CA GLY A 82 -6.11 -4.54 -9.92
C GLY A 82 -5.89 -5.73 -10.82
N TYR A 83 -4.73 -5.81 -11.48
CA TYR A 83 -4.35 -6.98 -12.27
C TYR A 83 -4.24 -8.24 -11.41
N LEU A 84 -3.54 -8.18 -10.27
CA LEU A 84 -3.39 -9.31 -9.36
C LEU A 84 -4.73 -9.76 -8.79
N THR A 85 -5.62 -8.84 -8.44
CA THR A 85 -6.98 -9.14 -8.00
C THR A 85 -7.77 -9.80 -9.13
N TYR A 86 -7.68 -9.28 -10.36
CA TYR A 86 -8.34 -9.91 -11.50
C TYR A 86 -7.87 -11.35 -11.70
N VAL A 87 -6.55 -11.58 -11.74
CA VAL A 87 -5.98 -12.92 -11.89
C VAL A 87 -6.41 -13.82 -10.73
N ALA A 88 -6.25 -13.37 -9.48
CA ALA A 88 -6.53 -14.20 -8.30
C ALA A 88 -8.00 -14.61 -8.17
N PHE A 89 -8.94 -13.81 -8.67
CA PHE A 89 -10.38 -14.06 -8.53
C PHE A 89 -11.04 -14.64 -9.79
N PHE A 90 -10.53 -14.33 -10.98
CA PHE A 90 -11.22 -14.62 -12.25
C PHE A 90 -10.41 -15.46 -13.23
N VAL A 91 -9.09 -15.46 -13.16
CA VAL A 91 -8.24 -16.30 -14.01
C VAL A 91 -7.87 -17.55 -13.22
N ARG A 92 -8.57 -18.64 -13.50
CA ARG A 92 -8.43 -19.92 -12.81
C ARG A 92 -7.41 -20.80 -13.52
#